data_AF-G4F7L0-F1
#
_entry.id   AF-G4F7L0-F1
#
_cell.length_a   1.000
_cell.length_b   1.000
_cell.length_c   1.000
_cell.angle_alpha   90.00
_cell.angle_beta   90.00
_cell.angle_gamma   90.00
#
_symmetry.space_group_name_H-M   'P 1'
#
loop_
_entity.id
_entity.type
_entity.pdbx_description
1 polymer ?
#
loop_
_entity_poly.entity_id
_entity_poly.type
_entity_poly.pdbx_seq_one_letter_code
_entity_poly.pdbx_strand_id
1 'polypeptide(L)' 'MPRFKAYNYDQNAMVVINYQDQLQPDTFEHAVHYLIEHKLDLSVFHPQYRNDVTGRLAYDPAFR' A
#
# COMPACT_ATOMS: atom_id res chain seq x y z
N MET A 1 -22.10 -23.62 -1.23
CA MET A 1 -20.75 -23.67 -0.61
C MET A 1 -19.83 -22.75 -1.40
N PRO A 2 -18.93 -21.98 -0.77
CA PRO A 2 -18.11 -21.02 -1.50
C PRO A 2 -17.11 -21.74 -2.39
N ARG A 3 -16.96 -21.24 -3.62
CA ARG A 3 -16.10 -21.81 -4.65
C ARG A 3 -14.80 -21.00 -4.69
N PHE A 4 -13.81 -21.42 -3.92
CA PHE A 4 -12.49 -20.78 -3.90
C PHE A 4 -11.74 -21.06 -5.21
N LYS A 5 -10.87 -20.12 -5.63
CA LYS A 5 -9.95 -20.36 -6.75
C LYS A 5 -9.01 -21.51 -6.39
N ALA A 6 -8.69 -22.37 -7.35
CA ALA A 6 -7.65 -23.37 -7.17
C ALA A 6 -6.31 -22.65 -6.93
N TYR A 7 -5.69 -22.91 -5.78
CA TYR A 7 -4.36 -22.39 -5.49
C TYR A 7 -3.34 -23.13 -6.35
N ASN A 8 -2.53 -22.38 -7.09
CA ASN A 8 -1.30 -22.90 -7.64
C ASN A 8 -0.25 -22.85 -6.51
N TYR A 9 0.24 -24.01 -6.09
CA TYR A 9 1.27 -24.13 -5.06
C TYR A 9 2.69 -23.95 -5.60
N ASP A 10 2.86 -23.81 -6.92
CA ASP A 10 4.14 -23.52 -7.58
C ASP A 10 4.52 -22.03 -7.43
N GLN A 11 4.43 -21.52 -6.19
CA GLN A 11 4.85 -20.18 -5.85
C GLN A 11 6.36 -20.21 -5.55
N ASN A 12 7.18 -20.07 -6.59
CA ASN A 12 8.64 -20.27 -6.49
C ASN A 12 9.40 -19.19 -5.69
N ALA A 13 8.79 -18.03 -5.42
CA ALA A 13 9.36 -17.03 -4.50
C ALA A 13 8.29 -16.07 -3.96
N MET A 14 8.31 -15.87 -2.65
CA MET A 14 7.69 -14.73 -1.98
C MET A 14 8.81 -13.73 -1.68
N VAL A 15 8.90 -12.64 -2.44
CA VAL A 15 9.86 -11.56 -2.14
C VAL A 15 9.23 -10.68 -1.08
N VAL A 16 9.72 -10.78 0.15
CA VAL A 16 9.35 -9.85 1.21
C VAL A 16 10.06 -8.54 0.93
N ILE A 17 9.32 -7.61 0.35
CA ILE A 17 9.82 -6.26 0.07
C ILE A 17 9.41 -5.33 1.21
N ASN A 18 10.39 -4.80 1.95
CA ASN A 18 10.13 -3.71 2.87
C ASN A 18 10.08 -2.39 2.10
N TYR A 19 8.90 -1.77 2.03
CA TYR A 19 8.69 -0.52 1.29
C TYR A 19 9.54 0.63 1.83
N GLN A 20 9.74 0.68 3.15
CA GLN A 20 10.58 1.71 3.77
C GLN A 20 12.04 1.59 3.31
N ASP A 21 12.54 0.36 3.16
CA ASP A 21 13.90 0.11 2.70
C ASP A 21 14.08 0.40 1.20
N GLN A 22 12.98 0.58 0.45
CA GLN A 22 13.02 0.99 -0.96
C GLN A 22 13.08 2.50 -1.16
N LEU A 23 12.65 3.30 -0.17
CA LEU A 23 12.65 4.77 -0.25
C LEU A 23 14.02 5.35 0.10
N GLN A 24 15.05 4.90 -0.62
CA GLN A 24 16.42 5.37 -0.44
C GLN A 24 16.56 6.85 -0.85
N PRO A 25 17.29 7.68 -0.09
CA PRO A 25 17.56 9.06 -0.47
C PRO A 25 18.18 9.15 -1.87
N ASP A 26 17.98 10.28 -2.54
CA ASP A 26 18.49 10.57 -3.89
C ASP A 26 17.97 9.62 -5.00
N THR A 27 16.92 8.85 -4.72
CA THR A 27 16.18 8.08 -5.73
C THR A 27 14.94 8.84 -6.22
N PHE A 28 14.45 8.46 -7.41
CA PHE A 28 13.24 9.03 -7.97
C PHE A 28 12.02 8.72 -7.10
N GLU A 29 11.95 7.50 -6.60
CA GLU A 29 10.88 7.00 -5.74
C GLU A 29 10.80 7.79 -4.45
N HIS A 30 11.94 8.08 -3.82
CA HIS A 30 12.02 8.93 -2.64
C HIS A 30 11.57 10.37 -2.93
N ALA A 31 11.96 10.94 -4.07
CA ALA A 31 11.53 12.27 -4.47
C ALA A 31 10.00 12.35 -4.67
N VAL A 32 9.41 11.37 -5.37
CA VAL A 32 7.96 11.30 -5.57
C VAL A 32 7.23 11.12 -4.24
N HIS A 33 7.70 10.23 -3.38
CA HIS A 33 7.13 10.03 -2.04
C HIS A 33 7.16 11.33 -1.22
N TYR A 34 8.30 12.02 -1.20
CA TYR A 34 8.44 13.29 -0.47
C TYR A 34 7.50 14.39 -0.99
N LEU A 35 7.32 14.48 -2.31
CA LEU A 35 6.41 15.46 -2.92
C LEU A 35 4.95 15.18 -2.54
N ILE A 36 4.51 13.92 -2.64
CA ILE A 36 3.13 13.52 -2.33
C ILE A 36 2.84 13.75 -0.85
N GLU A 37 3.74 13.36 0.04
CA GLU A 37 3.53 13.41 1.49
C GLU A 37 3.64 14.82 2.07
N HIS A 38 4.56 15.64 1.56
CA HIS A 38 4.93 16.91 2.22
C HIS A 38 4.70 18.16 1.40
N LYS A 39 4.44 18.06 0.09
CA LYS A 39 4.34 19.23 -0.80
C LYS A 39 2.98 19.37 -1.48
N LEU A 40 2.20 18.30 -1.58
CA LEU A 40 0.86 18.33 -2.18
C LEU A 40 -0.21 18.38 -1.10
N ASP A 41 -1.14 19.33 -1.23
CA ASP A 41 -2.37 19.33 -0.44
C ASP A 41 -3.40 18.41 -1.10
N LEU A 42 -3.55 17.21 -0.53
CA LEU A 42 -4.49 16.20 -1.01
C LEU A 42 -5.88 16.30 -0.35
N SER A 43 -6.11 17.32 0.49
CA SER A 43 -7.37 17.48 1.22
C SER A 43 -8.60 17.64 0.32
N VAL A 44 -8.40 18.11 -0.91
CA VAL A 44 -9.43 18.19 -1.95
C VAL A 44 -10.08 16.83 -2.26
N PHE A 45 -9.38 15.73 -2.05
CA PHE A 45 -9.89 14.38 -2.27
C PHE A 45 -10.63 13.81 -1.05
N HIS A 46 -10.44 14.39 0.15
CA HIS A 46 -11.03 13.89 1.39
C HIS A 46 -12.57 13.72 1.32
N PRO A 47 -13.35 14.66 0.77
CA PRO A 47 -14.80 14.49 0.65
C PRO A 47 -15.24 13.32 -0.23
N GLN A 48 -14.35 12.77 -1.07
CA GLN A 48 -14.64 11.64 -1.95
C GLN A 48 -14.39 10.29 -1.27
N TYR A 49 -13.60 10.27 -0.20
CA TYR A 49 -13.42 9.07 0.61
C TYR A 49 -14.66 8.85 1.48
N ARG A 50 -15.25 7.66 1.37
CA ARG A 50 -16.44 7.24 2.12
C ARG A 50 -16.14 5.99 2.94
N ASN A 51 -14.96 5.94 3.54
CA ASN A 51 -14.44 4.81 4.30
C ASN A 51 -14.50 5.01 5.82
N ASP A 52 -15.12 6.09 6.31
CA ASP A 52 -15.24 6.40 7.74
C ASP A 52 -16.05 5.35 8.55
N VAL A 53 -16.94 4.61 7.87
CA VAL A 53 -17.83 3.60 8.48
C VAL A 53 -17.71 2.24 7.76
N THR A 54 -17.47 2.24 6.45
CA THR A 54 -17.28 1.03 5.61
C THR A 54 -16.26 1.26 4.51
N GLY A 55 -15.23 0.41 4.44
CA GLY A 55 -14.14 0.49 3.46
C GLY A 55 -13.03 -0.49 3.85
N ARG A 56 -11.97 -0.64 3.05
CA ARG A 56 -10.84 -1.50 3.45
C ARG A 56 -10.15 -0.86 4.67
N LEU A 57 -10.08 -1.60 5.78
CA LEU A 57 -9.25 -1.23 6.93
C LEU A 57 -7.79 -1.07 6.47
N ALA A 58 -7.10 -0.07 7.00
CA ALA A 58 -5.66 0.04 6.83
C ALA A 58 -4.98 -1.24 7.36
N TYR A 59 -3.92 -1.67 6.69
CA TYR A 59 -3.20 -2.87 7.09
C TYR A 59 -2.46 -2.64 8.41
N ASP A 60 -2.66 -3.53 9.37
CA ASP A 60 -1.91 -3.63 10.62
C ASP A 60 -0.54 -4.29 10.35
N PRO A 61 0.59 -3.63 10.70
CA PRO A 61 1.93 -4.15 10.41
C PRO A 61 2.33 -5.38 11.22
N ALA A 62 1.56 -5.81 12.24
CA ALA A 62 1.85 -7.01 13.02
C ALA A 62 1.47 -8.33 12.33
N PHE A 63 0.77 -8.28 11.18
CA PHE A 63 0.37 -9.47 10.40
C PHE A 63 1.05 -9.52 9.03
N ARG A 64 2.38 -9.35 9.01
CA ARG A 64 3.23 -9.68 7.86
C ARG A 64 4.02 -10.96 8.11
#